data_AF-A0A2V6DPN9-F1
#
_entry.id   AF-A0A2V6DPN9-F1
#
_cell.length_a   1.000
_cell.length_b   1.000
_cell.length_c   1.000
_cell.angle_alpha   90.00
_cell.angle_beta   90.00
_cell.angle_gamma   90.00
#
_symmetry.space_group_name_H-M   'P 1'
#
loop_
_entity.id
_entity.type
_entity.pdbx_description
1 polymer ?
#
loop_
_entity_poly.entity_id
_entity_poly.type
_entity_poly.pdbx_seq_one_letter_code
_entity_poly.pdbx_strand_id
1 'polypeptide(L)'
;MAHFHKNAPAALDTITNRASISRMLKSFAALFLFSASAVFAQTNPTAYDALRTVGNQLNRDYVNRVVSVTGLDGNPQPSTWRILVDDQNAQGFREIQVRDGRVTSNRISNRNIVGTAQGATVNPARLNLDSSGAYEVASRTAGSSHVPFAYVNYTLRTNARGDGTWIITLQNQNHRPVGTIYIGANKGTVTRTEGMFAGAPMDAVIEDHREGDIEDKEHSGDNPIMRSVRQMFYRTREQARETFKRVRHNFADYIRGND
;
A
#
# COMPACT_ATOMS: atom_id res chain seq x y z
N MET A 1 -45.00 -31.95 -91.72
CA MET A 1 -46.44 -32.21 -91.47
C MET A 1 -46.79 -31.63 -90.11
N ALA A 2 -47.85 -30.81 -90.05
CA ALA A 2 -48.43 -30.12 -88.89
C ALA A 2 -47.62 -28.95 -88.26
N HIS A 3 -48.03 -27.73 -88.65
CA HIS A 3 -47.84 -26.46 -87.96
C HIS A 3 -48.48 -26.48 -86.56
N PHE A 4 -47.89 -25.79 -85.58
CA PHE A 4 -48.62 -24.77 -84.79
C PHE A 4 -47.66 -23.84 -84.03
N HIS A 5 -47.84 -22.55 -84.29
CA HIS A 5 -47.25 -21.38 -83.62
C HIS A 5 -47.54 -21.35 -82.12
N LYS A 6 -46.62 -20.79 -81.33
CA LYS A 6 -47.02 -19.81 -80.32
C LYS A 6 -45.91 -18.80 -80.02
N ASN A 7 -46.36 -17.57 -79.91
CA ASN A 7 -45.61 -16.32 -79.97
C ASN A 7 -44.91 -16.00 -78.65
N ALA A 8 -43.79 -15.29 -78.75
CA ALA A 8 -43.31 -14.45 -77.65
C ALA A 8 -44.33 -13.34 -77.34
N PRO A 9 -44.35 -12.84 -76.10
CA PRO A 9 -44.51 -11.41 -75.92
C PRO A 9 -43.24 -10.80 -75.32
N ALA A 10 -42.88 -9.69 -75.94
CA ALA A 10 -41.79 -8.81 -75.60
C ALA A 10 -41.96 -8.16 -74.22
N ALA A 11 -40.80 -7.78 -73.69
CA ALA A 11 -40.64 -6.82 -72.63
C ALA A 11 -41.31 -5.47 -72.96
N LEU A 12 -42.02 -4.89 -71.98
CA LEU A 12 -41.79 -3.54 -71.46
C LEU A 12 -42.80 -3.31 -70.32
N ASP A 13 -42.33 -3.15 -69.10
CA ASP A 13 -42.43 -1.85 -68.43
C ASP A 13 -41.99 -1.91 -66.95
N THR A 14 -41.05 -1.02 -66.66
CA THR A 14 -40.91 -0.27 -65.41
C THR A 14 -40.47 -1.03 -64.16
N ILE A 15 -39.15 -0.96 -63.93
CA ILE A 15 -38.53 -0.36 -62.74
C ILE A 15 -39.40 -0.42 -61.46
N THR A 16 -38.96 -1.15 -60.44
CA THR A 16 -38.51 -0.56 -59.16
C THR A 16 -37.99 -1.68 -58.26
N ASN A 17 -36.70 -1.60 -57.96
CA ASN A 17 -36.02 -2.44 -57.00
C ASN A 17 -36.11 -1.79 -55.61
N ARG A 18 -36.26 -2.65 -54.60
CA ARG A 18 -36.00 -2.47 -53.16
C ARG A 18 -37.07 -1.87 -52.25
N ALA A 19 -37.14 -2.56 -51.11
CA ALA A 19 -37.87 -2.33 -49.86
C ALA A 19 -39.33 -2.81 -49.93
N SER A 20 -39.83 -3.62 -49.01
CA SER A 20 -39.54 -3.56 -47.59
C SER A 20 -39.79 -4.91 -46.91
N ILE A 21 -38.87 -5.24 -46.03
CA ILE A 21 -38.93 -6.35 -45.08
C ILE A 21 -40.20 -6.20 -44.25
N SER A 22 -41.10 -7.17 -44.33
CA SER A 22 -42.25 -7.25 -43.43
C SER A 22 -42.38 -8.68 -42.91
N ARG A 23 -42.59 -8.75 -41.60
CA ARG A 23 -43.06 -9.88 -40.79
C ARG A 23 -41.98 -10.83 -40.28
N MET A 24 -41.46 -10.49 -39.10
CA MET A 24 -41.90 -11.23 -37.91
C MET A 24 -41.64 -10.37 -36.66
N LEU A 25 -42.66 -9.57 -36.33
CA LEU A 25 -42.80 -8.95 -35.02
C LEU A 25 -43.48 -9.98 -34.12
N LYS A 26 -42.77 -10.47 -33.10
CA LYS A 26 -43.28 -10.92 -31.78
C LYS A 26 -42.17 -11.62 -31.00
N SER A 27 -41.43 -10.86 -30.20
CA SER A 27 -40.90 -11.29 -28.89
C SER A 27 -40.32 -10.07 -28.18
N PHE A 28 -41.15 -9.45 -27.35
CA PHE A 28 -40.71 -8.51 -26.32
C PHE A 28 -40.16 -9.34 -25.15
N ALA A 29 -38.93 -9.05 -24.71
CA ALA A 29 -38.59 -8.71 -23.32
C ALA A 29 -37.08 -8.83 -23.10
N ALA A 30 -36.51 -7.70 -22.70
CA ALA A 30 -35.12 -7.50 -22.31
C ALA A 30 -34.70 -8.41 -21.14
N LEU A 31 -33.44 -8.86 -21.10
CA LEU A 31 -32.79 -9.18 -19.83
C LEU A 31 -31.25 -9.13 -19.92
N PHE A 32 -30.72 -8.10 -19.25
CA PHE A 32 -29.39 -7.95 -18.65
C PHE A 32 -28.16 -7.90 -19.57
N LEU A 33 -27.87 -6.66 -19.97
CA LEU A 33 -26.51 -6.13 -20.00
C LEU A 33 -25.69 -6.72 -18.83
N PHE A 34 -24.65 -7.48 -19.16
CA PHE A 34 -23.54 -7.74 -18.25
C PHE A 34 -22.84 -6.41 -17.99
N SER A 35 -23.36 -5.64 -17.05
CA SER A 35 -22.58 -4.61 -16.38
C SER A 35 -21.48 -5.35 -15.62
N ALA A 36 -20.30 -5.46 -16.23
CA ALA A 36 -19.09 -5.72 -15.47
C ALA A 36 -18.93 -4.54 -14.52
N SER A 37 -19.54 -4.63 -13.34
CA SER A 37 -19.21 -3.77 -12.22
C SER A 37 -17.75 -4.04 -11.95
N ALA A 38 -16.86 -3.18 -12.45
CA ALA A 38 -15.55 -3.05 -11.86
C ALA A 38 -15.84 -2.77 -10.38
N VAL A 39 -15.67 -3.78 -9.53
CA VAL A 39 -15.61 -3.57 -8.10
C VAL A 39 -14.39 -2.68 -7.92
N PHE A 40 -14.60 -1.37 -7.90
CA PHE A 40 -13.62 -0.46 -7.34
C PHE A 40 -13.44 -0.95 -5.91
N ALA A 41 -12.38 -1.72 -5.68
CA ALA A 41 -11.99 -2.07 -4.33
C ALA A 41 -11.81 -0.73 -3.61
N GLN A 42 -12.76 -0.39 -2.72
CA GLN A 42 -12.61 0.77 -1.85
C GLN A 42 -11.32 0.53 -1.10
N THR A 43 -10.28 1.24 -1.53
CA THR A 43 -8.97 1.10 -0.93
C THR A 43 -9.06 1.87 0.38
N ASN A 44 -8.85 1.18 1.51
CA ASN A 44 -8.93 1.83 2.81
C ASN A 44 -7.99 3.06 2.84
N PRO A 45 -8.36 4.14 3.56
CA PRO A 45 -7.54 5.35 3.64
C PRO A 45 -6.12 5.05 4.13
N THR A 46 -5.16 5.84 3.67
CA THR A 46 -3.75 5.70 4.05
C THR A 46 -3.47 6.27 5.45
N ALA A 47 -2.24 6.09 5.93
CA ALA A 47 -1.80 6.72 7.16
C ALA A 47 -1.81 8.26 7.06
N TYR A 48 -1.44 8.83 5.91
CA TYR A 48 -1.53 10.27 5.71
C TYR A 48 -2.98 10.77 5.68
N ASP A 49 -3.90 10.01 5.07
CA ASP A 49 -5.34 10.31 5.18
C ASP A 49 -5.78 10.37 6.65
N ALA A 50 -5.36 9.39 7.45
CA ALA A 50 -5.70 9.34 8.87
C ALA A 50 -5.11 10.51 9.67
N LEU A 51 -3.84 10.86 9.43
CA LEU A 51 -3.19 12.03 10.06
C LEU A 51 -3.87 13.35 9.67
N ARG A 52 -4.26 13.48 8.40
CA ARG A 52 -5.04 14.63 7.92
C ARG A 52 -6.41 14.69 8.59
N THR A 53 -7.11 13.56 8.73
CA THR A 53 -8.37 13.46 9.47
C THR A 53 -8.19 13.91 10.93
N VAL A 54 -7.11 13.51 11.62
CA VAL A 54 -6.80 13.98 12.98
C VAL A 54 -6.61 15.49 13.01
N GLY A 55 -5.84 16.05 12.08
CA GLY A 55 -5.61 17.49 12.00
C GLY A 55 -6.89 18.29 11.74
N ASN A 56 -7.79 17.76 10.92
CA ASN A 56 -9.02 18.42 10.51
C ASN A 56 -10.16 18.30 11.56
N GLN A 57 -10.31 17.14 12.20
CA GLN A 57 -11.44 16.88 13.10
C GLN A 57 -11.13 17.18 14.57
N LEU A 58 -9.85 17.20 14.95
CA LEU A 58 -9.44 17.44 16.34
C LEU A 58 -8.63 18.72 16.45
N ASN A 59 -7.35 18.67 16.11
CA ASN A 59 -6.44 19.81 16.17
C ASN A 59 -5.20 19.51 15.30
N ARG A 60 -4.81 20.47 14.45
CA ARG A 60 -3.60 20.38 13.62
C ARG A 60 -2.32 20.17 14.44
N ASP A 61 -2.25 20.68 15.67
CA ASP A 61 -1.10 20.50 16.56
C ASP A 61 -0.88 19.05 16.99
N TYR A 62 -1.91 18.19 16.92
CA TYR A 62 -1.75 16.77 17.22
C TYR A 62 -0.86 16.07 16.19
N VAL A 63 -0.90 16.52 14.93
CA VAL A 63 -0.07 15.96 13.85
C VAL A 63 1.42 16.22 14.08
N ASN A 64 1.76 17.34 14.73
CA ASN A 64 3.15 17.71 15.04
C ASN A 64 3.72 16.98 16.27
N ARG A 65 2.88 16.23 16.99
CA ARG A 65 3.24 15.52 18.22
C ARG A 65 2.98 14.03 18.12
N VAL A 66 2.83 13.52 16.90
CA VAL A 66 2.65 12.10 16.64
C VAL A 66 3.87 11.35 17.12
N VAL A 67 3.64 10.33 17.93
CA VAL A 67 4.67 9.45 18.46
C VAL A 67 4.73 8.16 17.65
N SER A 68 3.56 7.63 17.29
CA SER A 68 3.48 6.49 16.39
C SER A 68 2.16 6.44 15.63
N VAL A 69 2.18 5.84 14.44
CA VAL A 69 0.97 5.47 13.68
C VAL A 69 1.00 3.97 13.44
N THR A 70 -0.03 3.26 13.87
CA THR A 70 -0.14 1.80 13.72
C THR A 70 -1.41 1.43 12.95
N GLY A 71 -1.30 0.46 12.06
CA GLY A 71 -2.45 -0.15 11.39
C GLY A 71 -2.24 -1.64 11.22
N LEU A 72 -3.28 -2.44 11.46
CA LEU A 72 -3.18 -3.90 11.51
C LEU A 72 -4.00 -4.55 10.40
N ASP A 73 -3.57 -5.74 10.00
CA ASP A 73 -4.25 -6.62 9.04
C ASP A 73 -4.58 -5.93 7.70
N GLY A 74 -3.67 -5.07 7.23
CA GLY A 74 -3.85 -4.35 5.98
C GLY A 74 -3.68 -5.26 4.77
N ASN A 75 -4.59 -5.09 3.79
CA ASN A 75 -4.48 -5.72 2.46
C ASN A 75 -5.13 -4.81 1.39
N PRO A 76 -4.41 -3.85 0.79
CA PRO A 76 -3.08 -3.40 1.20
C PRO A 76 -3.14 -2.48 2.44
N GLN A 77 -4.20 -1.68 2.60
CA GLN A 77 -4.34 -0.72 3.69
C GLN A 77 -5.27 -1.26 4.79
N PRO A 78 -4.99 -0.96 6.07
CA PRO A 78 -5.86 -1.33 7.19
C PRO A 78 -7.12 -0.47 7.21
N SER A 79 -8.23 -1.00 7.73
CA SER A 79 -9.48 -0.24 7.90
C SER A 79 -9.42 0.77 9.06
N THR A 80 -8.51 0.54 10.00
CA THR A 80 -8.36 1.35 11.22
C THR A 80 -6.91 1.73 11.43
N TRP A 81 -6.68 3.02 11.66
CA TRP A 81 -5.41 3.59 12.07
C TRP A 81 -5.48 4.00 13.54
N ARG A 82 -4.46 3.62 14.30
CA ARG A 82 -4.24 4.04 15.69
C ARG A 82 -3.08 5.01 15.73
N ILE A 83 -3.35 6.25 16.12
CA ILE A 83 -2.38 7.33 16.23
C ILE A 83 -2.13 7.57 17.71
N LEU A 84 -0.87 7.49 18.10
CA LEU A 84 -0.41 7.87 19.43
C LEU A 84 0.21 9.27 19.35
N VAL A 85 -0.24 10.17 20.22
CA VAL A 85 0.22 11.57 20.27
C VAL A 85 0.76 11.86 21.67
N ASP A 86 1.85 12.62 21.75
CA ASP A 86 2.37 13.14 23.02
C ASP A 86 1.42 14.22 23.56
N ASP A 87 0.83 13.97 24.74
CA ASP A 87 -0.09 14.91 25.40
C ASP A 87 0.60 15.56 26.61
N GLN A 88 1.29 16.66 26.31
CA GLN A 88 2.03 17.45 27.31
C GLN A 88 1.13 18.04 28.40
N ASN A 89 -0.17 18.21 28.13
CA ASN A 89 -1.12 18.77 29.10
C ASN A 89 -1.60 17.72 30.11
N ALA A 90 -1.52 16.43 29.77
CA ALA A 90 -2.08 15.33 30.55
C ALA A 90 -1.02 14.41 31.17
N GLN A 91 0.28 14.75 31.06
CA GLN A 91 1.41 13.89 31.48
C GLN A 91 1.27 12.45 30.96
N GLY A 92 1.09 12.28 29.65
CA GLY A 92 0.94 10.96 29.05
C GLY A 92 0.78 10.99 27.54
N PHE A 93 0.21 9.92 27.00
CA PHE A 93 -0.10 9.84 25.58
C PHE A 93 -1.60 9.97 25.34
N ARG A 94 -1.98 10.42 24.16
CA ARG A 94 -3.34 10.36 23.65
C ARG A 94 -3.42 9.34 22.54
N GLU A 95 -4.30 8.35 22.69
CA GLU A 95 -4.59 7.38 21.65
C GLU A 95 -5.83 7.83 20.87
N ILE A 96 -5.65 7.99 19.57
CA ILE A 96 -6.69 8.39 18.63
C ILE A 96 -6.88 7.25 17.64
N GLN A 97 -8.12 6.84 17.40
CA GLN A 97 -8.45 5.85 16.37
C GLN A 97 -9.21 6.52 15.23
N VAL A 98 -8.71 6.32 14.02
CA VAL A 98 -9.35 6.76 12.78
C VAL A 98 -9.80 5.52 12.02
N ARG A 99 -11.07 5.48 11.64
CA ARG A 99 -11.67 4.42 10.82
C ARG A 99 -12.49 5.08 9.73
N ASP A 100 -12.33 4.62 8.49
CA ASP A 100 -13.10 5.11 7.34
C ASP A 100 -13.13 6.66 7.23
N GLY A 101 -11.96 7.28 7.47
CA GLY A 101 -11.79 8.74 7.40
C GLY A 101 -12.40 9.54 8.55
N ARG A 102 -12.86 8.88 9.63
CA ARG A 102 -13.44 9.53 10.82
C ARG A 102 -12.73 9.15 12.11
N VAL A 103 -12.60 10.11 13.02
CA VAL A 103 -12.16 9.83 14.39
C VAL A 103 -13.26 9.08 15.12
N THR A 104 -12.97 7.85 15.57
CA THR A 104 -13.92 6.99 16.31
C THR A 104 -13.57 6.84 17.78
N SER A 105 -12.33 7.15 18.18
CA SER A 105 -11.90 7.17 19.58
C SER A 105 -10.84 8.24 19.77
N ASN A 106 -10.87 8.93 20.91
CA ASN A 106 -9.84 9.86 21.36
C ASN A 106 -9.79 9.80 22.88
N ARG A 107 -8.75 9.17 23.45
CA ARG A 107 -8.63 8.95 24.89
C ARG A 107 -7.21 9.14 25.40
N ILE A 108 -7.07 9.59 26.64
CA ILE A 108 -5.79 9.67 27.34
C ILE A 108 -5.36 8.25 27.72
N SER A 109 -4.08 7.95 27.55
CA SER A 109 -3.43 6.70 27.91
C SER A 109 -2.19 7.00 28.74
N ASN A 110 -2.24 6.59 30.01
CA ASN A 110 -1.10 6.71 30.95
C ASN A 110 -0.19 5.47 30.93
N ARG A 111 -0.41 4.53 30.00
CA ARG A 111 0.43 3.34 29.89
C ARG A 111 1.74 3.70 29.20
N ASN A 112 2.86 3.30 29.80
CA ASN A 112 4.13 3.22 29.10
C ASN A 112 3.99 2.22 27.94
N ILE A 113 4.17 2.70 26.71
CA ILE A 113 4.10 1.86 25.51
C ILE A 113 5.52 1.38 25.20
N VAL A 114 5.71 0.06 25.26
CA VAL A 114 7.01 -0.58 25.03
C VAL A 114 7.56 -0.17 23.66
N GLY A 115 8.81 0.31 23.63
CA GLY A 115 9.45 0.77 22.39
C GLY A 115 9.03 2.16 21.93
N THR A 116 8.40 2.95 22.80
CA THR A 116 8.04 4.34 22.59
C THR A 116 8.57 5.19 23.74
N ALA A 117 9.58 6.02 23.48
CA ALA A 117 10.06 6.99 24.46
C ALA A 117 9.17 8.25 24.43
N GLN A 118 8.84 8.79 25.61
CA GLN A 118 8.18 10.09 25.72
C GLN A 118 9.03 11.15 25.00
N GLY A 119 8.40 12.00 24.18
CA GLY A 119 9.09 13.02 23.38
C GLY A 119 9.73 12.51 22.09
N ALA A 120 9.72 11.21 21.79
CA ALA A 120 10.21 10.67 20.52
C ALA A 120 9.15 10.82 19.40
N THR A 121 8.87 12.07 19.01
CA THR A 121 7.84 12.39 18.01
C THR A 121 8.37 12.27 16.58
N VAL A 122 7.52 11.75 15.70
CA VAL A 122 7.73 11.72 14.26
C VAL A 122 7.63 13.16 13.73
N ASN A 123 8.69 13.64 13.08
CA ASN A 123 8.68 14.95 12.42
C ASN A 123 7.94 14.85 11.07
N PRO A 124 6.73 15.42 10.93
CA PRO A 124 5.94 15.28 9.71
C PRO A 124 6.57 15.96 8.49
N ALA A 125 7.38 17.01 8.69
CA ALA A 125 8.04 17.73 7.61
C ALA A 125 9.13 16.89 6.91
N ARG A 126 9.59 15.80 7.54
CA ARG A 126 10.59 14.88 6.99
C ARG A 126 9.97 13.60 6.40
N LEU A 127 8.65 13.47 6.44
CA LEU A 127 7.94 12.32 5.89
C LEU A 127 7.71 12.50 4.38
N ASN A 128 8.24 11.56 3.61
CA ASN A 128 8.14 11.52 2.15
C ASN A 128 7.55 10.20 1.64
N LEU A 129 7.10 9.33 2.54
CA LEU A 129 6.59 8.00 2.23
C LEU A 129 5.36 7.72 3.08
N ASP A 130 4.21 7.66 2.42
CA ASP A 130 2.96 7.21 3.04
C ASP A 130 2.89 5.67 3.12
N SER A 131 1.89 5.13 3.82
CA SER A 131 1.69 3.69 4.00
C SER A 131 1.44 2.94 2.69
N SER A 132 0.85 3.58 1.68
CA SER A 132 0.70 3.02 0.32
C SER A 132 2.05 2.80 -0.36
N GLY A 133 2.94 3.80 -0.33
CA GLY A 133 4.29 3.66 -0.86
C GLY A 133 5.15 2.69 -0.04
N ALA A 134 4.99 2.67 1.29
CA ALA A 134 5.65 1.70 2.16
C ALA A 134 5.22 0.25 1.82
N TYR A 135 3.93 0.04 1.52
CA TYR A 135 3.41 -1.23 1.03
C TYR A 135 4.06 -1.65 -0.29
N GLU A 136 4.16 -0.75 -1.28
CA GLU A 136 4.79 -1.09 -2.56
C GLU A 136 6.27 -1.50 -2.39
N VAL A 137 7.01 -0.78 -1.55
CA VAL A 137 8.40 -1.12 -1.22
C VAL A 137 8.48 -2.49 -0.53
N ALA A 138 7.61 -2.74 0.45
CA ALA A 138 7.59 -4.01 1.18
C ALA A 138 7.19 -5.19 0.29
N SER A 139 6.15 -5.03 -0.54
CA SER A 139 5.68 -6.04 -1.48
C SER A 139 6.75 -6.38 -2.52
N ARG A 140 7.45 -5.38 -3.06
CA ARG A 140 8.59 -5.61 -3.96
C ARG A 140 9.73 -6.35 -3.27
N THR A 141 10.00 -6.01 -2.01
CA THR A 141 11.05 -6.65 -1.20
C THR A 141 10.74 -8.12 -0.94
N ALA A 142 9.50 -8.41 -0.54
CA ALA A 142 9.01 -9.77 -0.32
C ALA A 142 9.03 -10.61 -1.60
N GLY A 143 8.57 -10.05 -2.72
CA GLY A 143 8.59 -10.72 -4.02
C GLY A 143 10.01 -11.06 -4.49
N SER A 144 10.96 -10.14 -4.32
CA SER A 144 12.38 -10.38 -4.65
C SER A 144 13.03 -11.45 -3.76
N SER A 145 12.50 -11.61 -2.54
CA SER A 145 13.01 -12.55 -1.54
C SER A 145 12.19 -13.87 -1.49
N HIS A 146 11.22 -14.02 -2.40
CA HIS A 146 10.31 -15.17 -2.48
C HIS A 146 9.55 -15.47 -1.17
N VAL A 147 9.18 -14.42 -0.43
CA VAL A 147 8.37 -14.53 0.80
C VAL A 147 6.90 -14.27 0.47
N PRO A 148 6.04 -15.29 0.44
CA PRO A 148 4.60 -15.08 0.26
C PRO A 148 3.97 -14.51 1.54
N PHE A 149 3.05 -13.56 1.38
CA PHE A 149 2.28 -12.98 2.47
C PHE A 149 0.85 -12.66 2.02
N ALA A 150 -0.05 -12.47 2.97
CA ALA A 150 -1.46 -12.15 2.77
C ALA A 150 -1.86 -10.81 3.40
N TYR A 151 -1.27 -10.46 4.55
CA TYR A 151 -1.58 -9.24 5.30
C TYR A 151 -0.32 -8.50 5.71
N VAL A 152 -0.50 -7.21 6.03
CA VAL A 152 0.57 -6.31 6.43
C VAL A 152 0.17 -5.51 7.66
N ASN A 153 1.03 -5.55 8.68
CA ASN A 153 0.97 -4.65 9.83
C ASN A 153 1.95 -3.49 9.64
N TYR A 154 1.46 -2.28 9.89
CA TYR A 154 2.18 -1.04 9.73
C TYR A 154 2.49 -0.43 11.08
N THR A 155 3.72 0.05 11.25
CA THR A 155 4.08 0.98 12.33
C THR A 155 5.01 2.05 11.81
N LEU A 156 4.60 3.32 11.88
CA LEU A 156 5.48 4.47 11.72
C LEU A 156 5.89 4.96 13.10
N ARG A 157 7.19 5.07 13.35
CA ARG A 157 7.76 5.70 14.55
C ARG A 157 9.14 6.26 14.27
N THR A 158 9.71 7.00 15.22
CA THR A 158 11.12 7.40 15.16
C THR A 158 12.04 6.23 15.52
N ASN A 159 13.19 6.17 14.85
CA ASN A 159 14.29 5.29 15.25
C ASN A 159 15.20 6.00 16.27
N ALA A 160 16.29 5.32 16.69
CA ALA A 160 17.25 5.88 17.65
C ALA A 160 17.94 7.18 17.18
N ARG A 161 17.96 7.47 15.87
CA ARG A 161 18.51 8.69 15.28
C ARG A 161 17.48 9.82 15.15
N GLY A 162 16.24 9.59 15.58
CA GLY A 162 15.13 10.53 15.43
C GLY A 162 14.54 10.57 14.01
N ASP A 163 14.90 9.62 13.13
CA ASP A 163 14.34 9.54 11.78
C ASP A 163 13.07 8.70 11.76
N GLY A 164 12.03 9.19 11.07
CA GLY A 164 10.81 8.42 10.83
C GLY A 164 11.10 7.14 10.06
N THR A 165 10.66 6.01 10.58
CA THR A 165 10.87 4.67 10.04
C THR A 165 9.55 3.92 10.02
N TRP A 166 9.18 3.41 8.85
CA TRP A 166 8.13 2.40 8.69
C TRP A 166 8.69 1.04 9.08
N ILE A 167 7.96 0.33 9.93
CA ILE A 167 8.18 -1.05 10.30
C ILE A 167 7.00 -1.83 9.76
N ILE A 168 7.28 -2.68 8.79
CA ILE A 168 6.28 -3.42 8.02
C ILE A 168 6.44 -4.90 8.34
N THR A 169 5.45 -5.47 9.04
CA THR A 169 5.43 -6.90 9.32
C THR A 169 4.49 -7.59 8.36
N LEU A 170 5.03 -8.53 7.59
CA LEU A 170 4.31 -9.36 6.65
C LEU A 170 3.74 -10.57 7.38
N GLN A 171 2.50 -10.94 7.07
CA GLN A 171 1.81 -12.08 7.69
C GLN A 171 1.22 -13.02 6.63
N ASN A 172 1.20 -14.31 6.91
CA ASN A 172 0.51 -15.29 6.07
C ASN A 172 -1.03 -15.30 6.32
N GLN A 173 -1.75 -16.20 5.65
CA GLN A 173 -3.21 -16.34 5.76
C GLN A 173 -3.71 -16.64 7.19
N ASN A 174 -2.85 -17.15 8.07
CA ASN A 174 -3.16 -17.44 9.46
C ASN A 174 -2.71 -16.31 10.42
N HIS A 175 -2.47 -15.11 9.88
CA HIS A 175 -1.94 -13.94 10.62
C HIS A 175 -0.58 -14.18 11.31
N ARG A 176 0.17 -15.21 10.90
CA ARG A 176 1.51 -15.48 11.45
C ARG A 176 2.56 -14.61 10.75
N PRO A 177 3.44 -13.92 11.49
CA PRO A 177 4.53 -13.16 10.89
C PRO A 177 5.45 -14.05 10.05
N VAL A 178 5.78 -13.60 8.85
CA VAL A 178 6.70 -14.27 7.91
C VAL A 178 7.90 -13.39 7.55
N GLY A 179 7.94 -12.15 8.04
CA GLY A 179 9.10 -11.29 7.95
C GLY A 179 8.77 -9.83 8.29
N THR A 180 9.79 -9.07 8.65
CA THR A 180 9.68 -7.64 8.98
C THR A 180 10.68 -6.83 8.18
N ILE A 181 10.24 -5.68 7.66
CA ILE A 181 11.03 -4.78 6.82
C ILE A 181 10.99 -3.39 7.45
N TYR A 182 12.16 -2.77 7.61
CA TYR A 182 12.32 -1.41 8.11
C TYR A 182 12.67 -0.48 6.95
N ILE A 183 11.86 0.54 6.76
CA ILE A 183 11.95 1.46 5.61
C ILE A 183 12.02 2.89 6.15
N GLY A 184 13.08 3.63 5.85
CA GLY A 184 13.17 5.04 6.22
C GLY A 184 12.07 5.86 5.55
N ALA A 185 11.21 6.53 6.30
CA ALA A 185 10.07 7.28 5.78
C ALA A 185 10.45 8.55 5.00
N ASN A 186 11.71 9.00 5.12
CA ASN A 186 12.26 10.13 4.38
C ASN A 186 12.87 9.72 3.02
N LYS A 187 13.66 8.64 2.99
CA LYS A 187 14.45 8.22 1.82
C LYS A 187 13.94 6.95 1.14
N GLY A 188 12.93 6.28 1.71
CA GLY A 188 12.41 4.97 1.29
C GLY A 188 13.44 3.84 1.29
N THR A 189 14.57 4.04 1.96
CA THR A 189 15.65 3.06 2.01
C THR A 189 15.27 1.93 2.95
N VAL A 190 15.36 0.68 2.47
CA VAL A 190 15.25 -0.50 3.33
C VAL A 190 16.53 -0.58 4.16
N THR A 191 16.42 -0.33 5.46
CA THR A 191 17.57 -0.27 6.38
C THR A 191 17.79 -1.59 7.11
N ARG A 192 16.72 -2.38 7.30
CA ARG A 192 16.77 -3.63 8.03
C ARG A 192 15.70 -4.60 7.55
N THR A 193 16.01 -5.88 7.58
CA THR A 193 15.05 -6.97 7.35
C THR A 193 15.25 -8.10 8.35
N GLU A 194 14.15 -8.70 8.80
CA GLU A 194 14.13 -9.84 9.73
C GLU A 194 13.26 -10.96 9.13
N GLY A 195 13.73 -12.21 9.15
CA GLY A 195 12.97 -13.37 8.65
C GLY A 195 12.65 -13.37 7.14
N MET A 196 13.24 -12.46 6.37
CA MET A 196 12.84 -12.17 4.97
C MET A 196 13.51 -13.04 3.90
N PHE A 197 14.34 -14.03 4.23
CA PHE A 197 15.08 -14.81 3.22
C PHE A 197 14.90 -16.32 3.42
N ALA A 198 14.38 -16.99 2.39
CA ALA A 198 14.28 -18.45 2.38
C ALA A 198 15.67 -19.10 2.60
N GLY A 199 15.77 -19.97 3.61
CA GLY A 199 17.01 -20.66 3.97
C GLY A 199 17.91 -19.92 4.96
N ALA A 200 17.57 -18.68 5.35
CA ALA A 200 18.20 -18.00 6.48
C ALA A 200 17.37 -18.28 7.76
N PRO A 201 18.01 -18.40 8.94
CA PRO A 201 17.27 -18.55 10.18
C PRO A 201 16.44 -17.27 10.46
N MET A 202 15.33 -17.41 11.19
CA MET A 202 14.39 -16.29 11.45
C MET A 202 15.03 -15.12 12.22
N ASP A 203 16.15 -15.36 12.90
CA ASP A 203 17.00 -14.39 13.60
C ASP A 203 18.07 -13.74 12.71
N ALA A 204 18.10 -14.05 11.41
CA ALA A 204 18.99 -13.40 10.45
C ALA A 204 18.56 -11.93 10.27
N VAL A 205 19.16 -11.09 11.09
CA VAL A 205 19.06 -9.64 11.01
C VAL A 205 20.09 -9.15 10.00
N ILE A 206 19.62 -8.49 8.94
CA ILE A 206 20.49 -7.76 8.01
C ILE A 206 20.22 -6.29 8.18
N GLU A 207 21.26 -5.52 8.47
CA GLU A 207 21.23 -4.08 8.59
C GLU A 207 22.14 -3.43 7.56
N ASP A 208 21.78 -2.25 7.08
CA ASP A 208 22.66 -1.44 6.23
C ASP A 208 23.72 -0.73 7.09
N HIS A 209 24.92 -1.31 7.14
CA HIS A 209 26.03 -0.82 7.96
C HIS A 209 26.76 0.41 7.35
N ARG A 210 26.23 1.04 6.29
CA ARG A 210 26.92 2.15 5.60
C ARG A 210 26.68 3.55 6.17
N GLU A 211 25.89 3.70 7.22
CA GLU A 211 25.57 5.02 7.80
C GLU A 211 26.08 5.08 9.25
N GLY A 212 27.39 5.36 9.38
CA GLY A 212 28.11 5.60 10.63
C GLY A 212 29.19 4.56 10.91
N ASP A 213 30.45 4.90 10.59
CA ASP A 213 31.62 4.04 10.79
C ASP A 213 31.72 3.48 12.21
N ILE A 214 31.71 2.15 12.30
CA ILE A 214 32.54 1.40 13.23
C ILE A 214 33.21 0.33 12.36
N GLU A 215 34.47 0.56 12.03
CA GLU A 215 35.38 -0.54 11.76
C GLU A 215 35.27 -1.51 12.93
N ASP A 216 34.71 -2.70 12.72
CA ASP A 216 35.22 -3.88 13.40
C ASP A 216 34.67 -5.19 12.85
N LYS A 217 35.65 -5.95 12.33
CA LYS A 217 35.76 -7.41 12.32
C LYS A 217 34.70 -8.18 11.52
N GLU A 218 35.13 -8.55 10.31
CA GLU A 218 34.88 -9.85 9.72
C GLU A 218 35.10 -10.98 10.75
N HIS A 219 34.12 -11.24 11.61
CA HIS A 219 34.04 -12.43 12.45
C HIS A 219 32.61 -12.99 12.35
N SER A 220 32.19 -13.26 11.12
CA SER A 220 31.17 -14.26 10.87
C SER A 220 31.67 -15.07 9.69
N GLY A 221 32.19 -16.26 10.01
CA GLY A 221 32.88 -17.13 9.07
C GLY A 221 32.11 -17.27 7.75
N ASP A 222 32.87 -17.39 6.67
CA ASP A 222 32.45 -17.56 5.28
C ASP A 222 31.33 -18.60 5.09
N ASN A 223 30.10 -18.24 5.45
CA ASN A 223 28.93 -19.05 5.18
C ASN A 223 28.39 -18.63 3.81
N PRO A 224 28.44 -19.50 2.78
CA PRO A 224 27.92 -19.19 1.45
C PRO A 224 26.46 -18.75 1.47
N ILE A 225 25.68 -19.22 2.45
CA ILE A 225 24.29 -18.81 2.68
C ILE A 225 24.24 -17.31 3.06
N MET A 226 25.05 -16.87 4.02
CA MET A 226 25.04 -15.48 4.48
C MET A 226 25.54 -14.50 3.41
N ARG A 227 26.50 -14.92 2.58
CA ARG A 227 26.97 -14.16 1.42
C ARG A 227 25.86 -13.96 0.39
N SER A 228 25.10 -15.02 0.08
CA SER A 228 23.94 -14.97 -0.83
C SER A 228 22.84 -14.06 -0.29
N VAL A 229 22.51 -14.21 1.00
CA VAL A 229 21.51 -13.40 1.72
C VAL A 229 21.87 -11.91 1.70
N ARG A 230 23.12 -11.55 1.96
CA ARG A 230 23.61 -10.15 1.86
C ARG A 230 23.54 -9.61 0.43
N GLN A 231 23.87 -10.41 -0.57
CA GLN A 231 23.80 -10.00 -1.97
C GLN A 231 22.36 -9.75 -2.41
N MET A 232 21.42 -10.61 -2.00
CA MET A 232 19.99 -10.42 -2.25
C MET A 232 19.48 -9.15 -1.57
N PHE A 233 19.85 -8.90 -0.30
CA PHE A 233 19.46 -7.69 0.41
C PHE A 233 19.85 -6.41 -0.34
N TYR A 234 21.11 -6.28 -0.78
CA TYR A 234 21.54 -5.08 -1.50
C TYR A 234 20.84 -4.92 -2.86
N ARG A 235 20.62 -6.01 -3.59
CA ARG A 235 19.85 -5.95 -4.86
C ARG A 235 18.42 -5.49 -4.61
N THR A 236 17.76 -6.06 -3.60
CA THR A 236 16.40 -5.71 -3.23
C THR A 236 16.30 -4.25 -2.77
N ARG A 237 17.30 -3.75 -2.03
CA ARG A 237 17.38 -2.35 -1.60
C ARG A 237 17.44 -1.38 -2.78
N GLU A 238 18.25 -1.67 -3.80
CA GLU A 238 18.31 -0.82 -5.00
C GLU A 238 16.97 -0.82 -5.76
N GLN A 239 16.30 -1.97 -5.86
CA GLN A 239 14.97 -2.03 -6.47
C GLN A 239 13.91 -1.26 -5.66
N ALA A 240 13.93 -1.39 -4.33
CA ALA A 240 13.08 -0.64 -3.42
C ALA A 240 13.29 0.87 -3.55
N ARG A 241 14.52 1.32 -3.79
CA ARG A 241 14.85 2.73 -4.03
C ARG A 241 14.19 3.27 -5.30
N GLU A 242 14.14 2.48 -6.37
CA GLU A 242 13.44 2.87 -7.60
C GLU A 242 11.92 2.93 -7.41
N THR A 243 11.34 1.98 -6.65
CA THR A 243 9.93 2.05 -6.25
C THR A 243 9.66 3.33 -5.44
N PHE A 244 10.49 3.62 -4.43
CA PHE A 244 10.38 4.82 -3.60
C PHE A 244 10.34 6.11 -4.43
N LYS A 245 11.23 6.27 -5.42
CA LYS A 245 11.25 7.48 -6.28
C LYS A 245 9.91 7.74 -6.96
N ARG A 246 9.15 6.69 -7.28
CA ARG A 246 7.84 6.77 -7.93
C ARG A 246 6.70 7.08 -6.95
N VAL A 247 6.75 6.49 -5.76
CA VAL A 247 5.66 6.59 -4.76
C VAL A 247 5.85 7.68 -3.73
N ARG A 248 7.01 8.36 -3.74
CA ARG A 248 7.31 9.40 -2.75
C ARG A 248 6.25 10.51 -2.81
N HIS A 249 5.75 10.87 -1.65
CA HIS A 249 4.82 11.97 -1.50
C HIS A 249 5.13 12.69 -0.18
N ASN A 250 5.48 13.98 -0.28
CA ASN A 250 5.81 14.76 0.89
C ASN A 250 4.55 15.05 1.70
N PHE A 251 4.59 14.76 3.00
CA PHE A 251 3.42 14.93 3.86
C PHE A 251 3.00 16.40 4.02
N ALA A 252 3.97 17.33 4.10
CA ALA A 252 3.67 18.75 4.26
C ALA A 252 3.00 19.34 3.01
N ASP A 253 3.34 18.85 1.82
CA ASP A 253 2.64 19.22 0.58
C ASP A 253 1.24 18.59 0.52
N TYR A 254 1.13 17.31 0.91
CA TYR A 254 -0.12 16.56 0.92
C TYR A 254 -1.22 17.22 1.76
N ILE A 255 -0.86 17.73 2.95
CA ILE A 255 -1.83 18.41 3.83
C ILE A 255 -2.18 19.84 3.36
N ARG A 256 -1.37 20.44 2.48
CA ARG A 256 -1.57 21.81 1.97
C ARG A 256 -2.29 21.86 0.62
N GLY A 257 -2.08 20.86 -0.24
CA GLY A 257 -2.44 20.91 -1.67
C GLY A 257 -3.92 20.70 -2.01
N ASN A 258 -4.86 21.03 -1.12
CA ASN A 258 -6.28 20.75 -1.37
C ASN A 258 -7.25 21.84 -0.86
N ASP A 259 -6.81 23.10 -0.91
CA ASP A 259 -7.68 24.29 -0.88
C ASP A 259 -8.38 24.47 -2.25
#